data_AF-A0A8F4FW94-F1
#
_entry.id   AF-A0A8F4FW94-F1
#
_cell.length_a   1.000
_cell.length_b   1.000
_cell.length_c   1.000
_cell.angle_alpha   90.00
_cell.angle_beta   90.00
_cell.angle_gamma   90.00
#
_symmetry.space_group_name_H-M   'P 1'
#
loop_
_entity.id
_entity.type
_entity.pdbx_description
1 polymer ?
#
loop_
_entity_poly.entity_id
_entity_poly.type
_entity_poly.pdbx_seq_one_letter_code
_entity_poly.pdbx_strand_id
1 'polypeptide(L)' 'MCAIGRPVRIGAKSVTFLDVSSAAEWADDTRSIRLDDITRIDVGAHYETVLHHLAGYPPVPS' A
#
# COMPACT_ATOMS: atom_id res chain seq x y z
N MET A 1 -14.35 4.98 -1.50
CA MET A 1 -13.14 5.24 -0.69
C MET A 1 -11.98 4.62 -1.44
N CYS A 2 -11.03 5.42 -1.92
CA CYS A 2 -9.83 4.92 -2.60
C CYS A 2 -8.71 4.87 -1.56
N ALA A 3 -8.18 3.69 -1.25
CA ALA A 3 -7.09 3.52 -0.31
C ALA A 3 -5.79 3.33 -1.10
N ILE A 4 -4.78 4.14 -0.81
CA ILE A 4 -3.47 4.12 -1.45
C ILE A 4 -2.48 3.62 -0.40
N GLY A 5 -1.61 2.67 -0.74
CA GLY A 5 -0.74 2.03 0.23
C GLY A 5 0.43 1.30 -0.42
N ARG A 6 1.44 0.98 0.38
CA ARG A 6 2.63 0.25 -0.06
C ARG A 6 2.50 -1.23 0.31
N PRO A 7 2.72 -2.18 -0.62
CA PRO A 7 2.83 -3.58 -0.25
C PRO A 7 4.09 -3.78 0.61
N VAL A 8 3.91 -4.32 1.81
CA VAL A 8 5.01 -4.64 2.74
C VAL A 8 5.32 -6.14 2.77
N ARG A 9 4.36 -6.98 2.38
CA ARG A 9 4.55 -8.43 2.24
C ARG A 9 3.64 -8.98 1.15
N ILE A 10 4.22 -9.75 0.23
CA ILE A 10 3.48 -10.50 -0.80
C ILE A 10 3.58 -11.97 -0.43
N GLY A 11 2.44 -12.58 -0.10
CA GLY A 11 2.31 -14.01 0.18
C GLY A 11 1.66 -14.76 -0.97
N ALA A 12 1.56 -16.09 -0.85
CA ALA A 12 0.99 -16.94 -1.89
C ALA A 12 -0.53 -16.74 -2.11
N LYS A 13 -1.25 -16.23 -1.10
CA LYS A 13 -2.72 -16.07 -1.14
C LYS A 13 -3.20 -14.68 -0.72
N SER A 14 -2.31 -13.82 -0.25
CA SER A 14 -2.65 -12.48 0.23
C SER A 14 -1.49 -11.52 0.07
N VAL A 15 -1.82 -10.24 0.05
CA VAL A 15 -0.87 -9.13 0.09
C VAL A 15 -1.18 -8.27 1.31
N THR A 16 -0.15 -7.92 2.06
CA THR A 16 -0.24 -7.00 3.19
C THR A 16 0.26 -5.63 2.77
N PHE A 17 -0.56 -4.62 3.02
CA PHE A 17 -0.30 -3.22 2.70
C PHE A 17 -0.13 -2.40 3.97
N LEU A 18 0.78 -1.44 3.90
CA LEU A 18 0.81 -0.28 4.78
C LEU A 18 0.07 0.84 4.06
N ASP A 19 -1.11 1.19 4.54
CA ASP A 19 -1.95 2.20 3.89
C ASP A 19 -1.50 3.63 4.24
N VAL A 20 -1.86 4.59 3.40
CA VAL A 20 -1.77 6.02 3.67
C VAL A 20 -3.15 6.52 4.07
N SER A 21 -3.21 7.21 5.21
CA SER A 21 -4.43 7.82 5.73
C SER A 21 -4.89 9.01 4.89
N SER A 22 -6.11 9.50 5.13
CA SER A 22 -6.60 10.72 4.48
C SER A 22 -5.81 11.97 4.86
N ALA A 23 -5.00 11.91 5.92
CA ALA A 23 -4.09 12.98 6.33
C ALA A 23 -2.73 12.91 5.61
N ALA A 24 -2.58 12.00 4.63
CA ALA A 24 -1.31 11.80 3.92
C ALA A 24 -0.18 11.23 4.82
N GLU A 25 -0.56 10.49 5.86
CA GLU A 25 0.37 9.85 6.79
C GLU A 25 0.32 8.33 6.64
N TRP A 26 1.45 7.65 6.81
CA TRP A 26 1.45 6.19 6.88
C TRP A 26 0.65 5.73 8.09
N ALA A 27 -0.26 4.76 7.88
CA ALA A 27 -1.01 4.16 8.98
C ALA A 27 -0.08 3.39 9.91
N ASP A 28 -0.45 3.30 11.20
CA ASP A 28 0.28 2.48 12.17
C ASP A 28 0.07 0.98 11.94
N ASP A 29 -1.12 0.62 11.46
CA ASP A 29 -1.52 -0.77 11.20
C ASP A 29 -1.40 -1.14 9.73
N THR A 30 -1.22 -2.45 9.51
CA THR A 30 -1.25 -3.02 8.16
C THR A 30 -2.61 -3.63 7.84
N ARG A 31 -2.99 -3.57 6.56
CA ARG A 31 -4.20 -4.21 6.03
C ARG A 31 -3.81 -5.38 5.15
N SER A 32 -4.46 -6.53 5.33
CA SER A 32 -4.26 -7.69 4.44
C SER A 32 -5.44 -7.86 3.48
N ILE A 33 -5.14 -8.12 2.22
CA ILE A 33 -6.10 -8.34 1.14
C ILE A 33 -5.83 -9.72 0.54
N ARG A 34 -6.86 -10.57 0.42
CA ARG A 34 -6.73 -11.86 -0.26
C ARG A 34 -6.63 -11.64 -1.75
N LEU A 35 -5.77 -12.39 -2.43
CA LEU A 35 -5.58 -12.26 -3.88
C LEU A 35 -6.87 -12.54 -4.66
N ASP A 36 -7.70 -13.46 -4.18
CA ASP A 36 -8.98 -13.79 -4.80
C ASP A 36 -10.01 -12.65 -4.72
N ASP A 37 -9.81 -11.67 -3.84
CA ASP A 37 -10.66 -10.47 -3.72
C ASP A 37 -10.16 -9.31 -4.61
N ILE A 38 -9.01 -9.48 -5.29
CA ILE A 38 -8.43 -8.45 -6.16
C ILE A 38 -9.01 -8.58 -7.57
N THR A 39 -9.75 -7.55 -7.99
CA THR A 39 -10.38 -7.53 -9.31
C THR A 39 -9.50 -6.94 -10.41
N ARG A 40 -8.47 -6.15 -10.05
CA ARG A 40 -7.57 -5.48 -10.99
C ARG A 40 -6.22 -5.19 -10.36
N ILE A 41 -5.15 -5.38 -11.13
CA ILE A 41 -3.79 -4.96 -10.80
C ILE A 41 -3.30 -4.04 -11.91
N ASP A 42 -2.74 -2.89 -11.53
CA ASP A 42 -2.09 -1.95 -12.44
C ASP A 42 -0.63 -1.81 -12.00
N VAL A 43 0.29 -1.84 -12.96
CA VAL A 43 1.74 -1.86 -12.69
C VAL A 43 2.42 -0.69 -13.40
N GLY A 44 3.19 0.11 -12.66
CA GLY A 44 3.95 1.21 -13.21
C GLY A 44 4.60 2.09 -12.13
N ALA A 45 5.75 2.68 -12.47
CA ALA A 45 6.54 3.51 -11.56
C ALA A 45 5.82 4.80 -11.10
N HIS A 46 4.76 5.21 -11.82
CA HIS A 46 3.97 6.39 -11.46
C HIS A 46 3.36 6.28 -10.06
N TYR A 47 2.98 5.07 -9.63
CA TYR A 47 2.38 4.84 -8.32
C TYR A 47 3.35 5.12 -7.16
N GLU A 48 4.60 4.72 -7.31
CA GLU A 48 5.65 4.94 -6.30
C GLU A 48 5.96 6.43 -6.15
N THR A 49 6.02 7.16 -7.27
CA THR A 49 6.22 8.61 -7.27
C THR A 49 5.07 9.34 -6.56
N VAL A 50 3.83 8.94 -6.82
CA VAL A 50 2.65 9.52 -6.16
C VAL A 50 2.69 9.26 -4.65
N LEU A 51 2.97 8.02 -4.24
CA LEU A 51 3.10 7.67 -2.82
C LEU A 51 4.16 8.50 -2.11
N HIS A 52 5.33 8.67 -2.75
CA HIS A 52 6.42 9.47 -2.20
C HIS A 52 6.04 10.94 -2.04
N HIS A 53 5.37 11.53 -3.04
CA HIS A 53 4.89 12.91 -2.93
C HIS A 53 3.78 13.08 -1.88
N LEU A 54 2.94 12.06 -1.70
CA LEU A 54 1.79 12.13 -0.82
C LEU A 54 2.19 11.98 0.66
N ALA A 55 2.98 10.95 0.98
CA ALA A 55 3.27 10.55 2.37
C ALA A 55 4.77 10.50 2.72
N GLY A 56 5.65 10.93 1.81
CA GLY A 56 7.08 10.81 2.00
C GLY A 56 7.58 9.37 1.94
N TYR A 57 8.77 9.11 2.51
CA TYR A 57 9.29 7.75 2.58
C TYR A 57 8.51 6.91 3.61
N PRO A 58 8.13 5.67 3.27
CA PRO A 58 7.55 4.75 4.24
C PRO A 58 8.51 4.44 5.38
N PRO A 59 8.01 4.20 6.61
CA PRO A 59 8.85 3.74 7.70
C PRO A 59 9.57 2.45 7.31
N VAL A 60 10.84 2.34 7.71
CA VAL A 60 11.60 1.11 7.50
C VAL A 60 11.00 0.05 8.43
N PRO A 61 10.51 -1.09 7.91
CA PRO A 61 10.05 -2.15 8.79
C PRO A 61 11.25 -2.63 9.62
N SER A 62 11.10 -2.58 10.95
CA SER A 62 12.04 -3.15 11.93
C SER A 62 12.10 -4.66 11.86
#